data_AF-A0A957K7R5-F1
#
_entry.id   AF-A0A957K7R5-F1
#
_cell.length_a   1.000
_cell.length_b   1.000
_cell.length_c   1.000
_cell.angle_alpha   90.00
_cell.angle_beta   90.00
_cell.angle_gamma   90.00
#
_symmetry.space_group_name_H-M   'P 1'
#
loop_
_entity.id
_entity.type
_entity.pdbx_description
1 polymer ?
#
loop_
_entity_poly.entity_id
_entity_poly.type
_entity_poly.pdbx_seq_one_letter_code
_entity_poly.pdbx_strand_id
1 'polypeptide(L)'
;MNMRSLTRIFLGLLAAVVLVTVGLAGGLILGRTMAQPSLQLESGADGQLIDEAWQTIQDNYVDQAVLTDETLTYGAIDGIVQALGDTGHSRFLTPAMVAAQHEYTSGEFEGIGAYVESQDGIVVIVSPIDNSPAQ
;
A
#
# COMPACT_ATOMS: atom_id res chain seq x y z
N MET A 1 -52.06 38.91 -14.24
CA MET A 1 -51.01 38.21 -13.47
C MET A 1 -50.11 39.26 -12.84
N ASN A 2 -50.01 39.30 -11.52
CA ASN A 2 -49.43 40.44 -10.81
C ASN A 2 -47.90 40.38 -10.88
N MET A 3 -47.25 41.51 -11.18
CA MET A 3 -45.79 41.62 -11.33
C MET A 3 -45.01 40.97 -10.17
N ARG A 4 -45.58 41.05 -8.95
CA ARG A 4 -44.99 40.52 -7.71
C ARG A 4 -45.04 38.99 -7.59
N SER A 5 -45.97 38.30 -8.27
CA SER A 5 -46.02 36.82 -8.28
C SER A 5 -45.04 36.24 -9.30
N LEU A 6 -44.81 36.96 -10.41
CA LEU A 6 -43.85 36.56 -11.44
C LEU A 6 -42.40 36.62 -10.93
N THR A 7 -42.04 37.67 -10.19
CA THR A 7 -40.71 37.81 -9.58
C THR A 7 -40.40 36.69 -8.59
N ARG A 8 -41.40 36.24 -7.81
CA ARG A 8 -41.24 35.15 -6.84
C ARG A 8 -41.01 33.80 -7.51
N ILE A 9 -41.72 33.53 -8.61
CA ILE A 9 -41.54 32.30 -9.41
C ILE A 9 -40.13 32.30 -10.03
N PHE A 10 -39.69 33.44 -10.57
CA PHE A 10 -38.36 33.55 -11.17
C PHE A 10 -37.24 33.39 -10.14
N LEU A 11 -37.38 33.98 -8.95
CA LEU A 11 -36.42 33.83 -7.86
C LEU A 11 -36.32 32.38 -7.37
N GLY A 12 -37.47 31.69 -7.28
CA GLY A 12 -37.53 30.27 -6.91
C GLY A 12 -36.85 29.37 -7.94
N LEU A 13 -37.07 29.62 -9.23
CA LEU A 13 -36.41 28.88 -10.32
C LEU A 13 -34.89 29.09 -10.31
N LEU A 14 -34.43 30.33 -10.11
CA LEU A 14 -33.01 30.64 -10.02
C LEU A 14 -32.35 29.91 -8.83
N ALA A 15 -33.00 29.92 -7.66
CA ALA A 15 -32.52 29.21 -6.49
C ALA A 15 -32.45 27.67 -6.71
N ALA A 16 -33.44 27.10 -7.40
CA ALA A 16 -33.44 25.68 -7.73
C ALA A 16 -32.30 25.30 -8.69
N VAL A 17 -32.02 26.13 -9.70
CA VAL A 17 -30.90 25.91 -10.62
C VAL A 17 -29.57 25.98 -9.88
N VAL A 18 -29.39 26.94 -8.97
CA VAL A 18 -28.17 27.05 -8.16
C VAL A 18 -27.99 25.84 -7.24
N LEU A 19 -29.05 25.32 -6.63
CA LEU A 19 -28.96 24.12 -5.79
C LEU A 19 -28.54 22.88 -6.59
N VAL A 20 -29.08 22.71 -7.80
CA VAL A 20 -28.71 21.58 -8.67
C VAL A 20 -27.26 21.70 -9.14
N THR A 21 -26.80 22.88 -9.53
CA THR A 21 -25.42 23.06 -10.00
C THR A 21 -24.40 22.88 -8.87
N VAL A 22 -24.70 23.38 -7.66
CA VAL A 22 -23.85 23.17 -6.48
C VAL A 22 -23.83 21.70 -6.06
N GLY A 23 -24.97 21.01 -6.07
CA GLY A 23 -25.04 19.59 -5.77
C GLY A 23 -24.25 18.73 -6.75
N LEU A 24 -24.38 18.98 -8.06
CA LEU A 24 -23.63 18.28 -9.10
C LEU A 24 -22.13 18.59 -9.03
N ALA A 25 -21.75 19.86 -8.89
CA ALA A 25 -20.34 20.25 -8.78
C ALA A 25 -19.69 19.67 -7.52
N GLY A 26 -20.38 19.74 -6.38
CA GLY A 26 -19.94 19.14 -5.12
C GLY A 26 -19.78 17.62 -5.23
N GLY A 27 -20.76 16.93 -5.83
CA GLY A 27 -20.69 15.49 -6.09
C GLY A 27 -19.53 15.10 -6.99
N LEU A 28 -19.25 15.87 -8.04
CA LEU A 28 -18.12 15.61 -8.95
C LEU A 28 -16.76 15.87 -8.30
N ILE A 29 -16.63 16.90 -7.45
CA ILE A 29 -15.39 17.20 -6.74
C ILE A 29 -15.12 16.14 -5.68
N LEU A 30 -16.12 15.82 -4.84
CA LEU A 30 -16.00 14.80 -3.81
C LEU A 30 -15.78 13.40 -4.41
N GLY A 31 -16.46 13.08 -5.50
CA GLY A 31 -16.26 11.84 -6.23
C GLY A 31 -14.84 11.68 -6.78
N ARG A 32 -14.15 12.77 -7.13
CA ARG A 32 -12.75 12.72 -7.57
C ARG A 32 -11.75 12.63 -6.43
N THR A 33 -12.04 13.23 -5.28
CA THR A 33 -11.14 13.18 -4.12
C THR A 33 -11.30 11.88 -3.31
N MET A 34 -12.48 11.25 -3.37
CA MET A 34 -12.77 9.97 -2.73
C MET A 34 -12.73 8.78 -3.68
N ALA A 35 -12.52 9.01 -4.99
CA ALA A 35 -12.12 7.94 -5.89
C ALA A 35 -10.79 7.39 -5.40
N GLN A 36 -10.80 6.17 -4.87
CA GLN A 36 -9.57 5.44 -4.64
C GLN A 36 -8.83 5.34 -5.97
N PRO A 37 -7.50 5.55 -6.00
CA PRO A 37 -6.73 5.29 -7.19
C PRO A 37 -6.87 3.80 -7.51
N SER A 38 -7.70 3.46 -8.47
CA SER A 38 -7.57 2.17 -9.14
C SER A 38 -6.25 2.23 -9.89
N LEU A 39 -5.36 1.27 -9.63
CA LEU A 39 -4.15 1.07 -10.40
C LEU A 39 -4.57 0.80 -11.84
N GLN A 40 -4.69 1.86 -12.65
CA GLN A 40 -4.81 1.72 -14.09
C GLN A 40 -3.42 1.39 -14.61
N LEU A 41 -3.04 0.11 -14.47
CA LEU A 41 -2.06 -0.51 -15.33
C LEU A 41 -2.51 -0.17 -16.76
N GLU A 42 -1.62 0.42 -17.58
CA GLU A 42 -1.95 0.84 -18.94
C GLU A 42 -2.81 -0.22 -19.60
N SER A 43 -3.97 0.21 -20.10
CA SER A 43 -5.09 -0.62 -20.55
C SER A 43 -4.77 -1.41 -21.81
N GLY A 44 -3.83 -2.35 -21.71
CA GLY A 44 -3.66 -3.51 -22.56
C GLY A 44 -4.35 -4.73 -21.96
N ALA A 45 -4.45 -5.82 -22.73
CA ALA A 45 -5.09 -7.07 -22.29
C ALA A 45 -4.51 -7.61 -20.96
N ASP A 46 -3.22 -7.37 -20.72
CA ASP A 46 -2.51 -7.88 -19.54
C ASP A 46 -2.91 -7.18 -18.24
N GLY A 47 -3.22 -5.87 -18.29
CA GLY A 47 -3.70 -5.14 -17.10
C GLY A 47 -5.06 -5.65 -16.63
N GLN A 48 -5.96 -5.96 -17.59
CA GLN A 48 -7.28 -6.52 -17.29
C GLN A 48 -7.18 -7.91 -16.65
N LEU A 49 -6.21 -8.73 -17.05
CA LEU A 49 -5.99 -10.05 -16.47
C LEU A 49 -5.50 -9.96 -15.02
N ILE A 50 -4.61 -9.01 -14.72
CA ILE A 50 -4.16 -8.77 -13.34
C ILE A 50 -5.34 -8.30 -12.48
N ASP A 51 -6.15 -7.37 -12.99
CA ASP A 51 -7.34 -6.87 -12.28
C ASP A 51 -8.38 -7.96 -12.02
N GLU A 52 -8.63 -8.84 -13.00
CA GLU A 52 -9.56 -9.97 -12.87
C GLU A 52 -9.04 -10.97 -11.83
N ALA A 53 -7.75 -11.32 -11.87
CA ALA A 53 -7.14 -12.21 -10.88
C ALA A 53 -7.24 -11.59 -9.47
N TRP A 54 -6.95 -10.30 -9.35
CA TRP A 54 -7.02 -9.56 -8.09
C TRP A 54 -8.44 -9.57 -7.50
N GLN A 55 -9.45 -9.25 -8.30
CA GLN A 55 -10.86 -9.27 -7.88
C GLN A 55 -11.32 -10.68 -7.52
N THR A 56 -10.95 -11.67 -8.34
CA THR A 56 -11.29 -13.08 -8.09
C THR A 56 -10.74 -13.55 -6.75
N ILE A 57 -9.51 -13.20 -6.40
CA ILE A 57 -8.91 -13.55 -5.11
C ILE A 57 -9.65 -12.86 -3.97
N GLN A 58 -9.91 -11.56 -4.07
CA GLN A 58 -10.65 -10.82 -3.03
C GLN A 58 -12.04 -11.40 -2.80
N ASP A 59 -12.77 -11.76 -3.85
CA ASP A 59 -14.15 -12.24 -3.72
C ASP A 59 -14.25 -13.68 -3.22
N ASN A 60 -13.26 -14.53 -3.52
CA ASN A 60 -13.39 -15.98 -3.37
C ASN A 60 -12.41 -16.60 -2.35
N TYR A 61 -11.40 -15.87 -1.89
CA TYR A 61 -10.45 -16.44 -0.93
C TYR A 61 -11.08 -16.61 0.46
N VAL A 62 -10.76 -17.74 1.11
CA VAL A 62 -11.44 -18.18 2.33
C VAL A 62 -11.06 -17.31 3.54
N ASP A 63 -9.80 -16.89 3.62
CA ASP A 63 -9.29 -16.09 4.73
C ASP A 63 -9.15 -14.62 4.32
N GLN A 64 -10.23 -13.88 4.45
CA GLN A 64 -10.27 -12.46 4.11
C GLN A 64 -9.38 -11.60 5.02
N ALA A 65 -9.03 -12.08 6.22
CA ALA A 65 -8.27 -11.30 7.18
C ALA A 65 -6.79 -11.11 6.75
N VAL A 66 -6.28 -12.02 5.91
CA VAL A 66 -4.91 -11.91 5.37
C VAL A 66 -4.84 -11.12 4.06
N LEU A 67 -5.99 -10.82 3.45
CA LEU A 67 -6.07 -10.05 2.21
C LEU A 67 -6.05 -8.55 2.52
N THR A 68 -4.85 -8.01 2.72
CA THR A 68 -4.65 -6.56 2.74
C THR A 68 -4.17 -6.09 1.37
N ASP A 69 -4.59 -4.88 0.98
CA ASP A 69 -4.12 -4.24 -0.26
C ASP A 69 -2.58 -4.22 -0.32
N GLU A 70 -1.93 -3.98 0.81
CA GLU A 70 -0.47 -4.01 0.93
C GLU A 70 0.11 -5.39 0.63
N THR A 71 -0.44 -6.45 1.24
CA THR A 71 0.04 -7.83 1.05
C THR A 71 -0.07 -8.25 -0.40
N LEU A 72 -1.23 -8.02 -1.03
CA LEU A 72 -1.46 -8.37 -2.43
C LEU A 72 -0.59 -7.53 -3.36
N THR A 73 -0.41 -6.23 -3.08
CA THR A 73 0.39 -5.33 -3.90
C THR A 73 1.86 -5.75 -3.87
N TYR A 74 2.40 -6.01 -2.68
CA TYR A 74 3.78 -6.43 -2.52
C TYR A 74 4.03 -7.80 -3.14
N GLY A 75 3.12 -8.75 -2.99
CA GLY A 75 3.20 -10.05 -3.66
C GLY A 75 3.17 -9.92 -5.18
N ALA A 76 2.32 -9.06 -5.74
CA ALA A 76 2.26 -8.82 -7.18
C ALA A 76 3.56 -8.20 -7.73
N ILE A 77 4.11 -7.18 -7.05
CA ILE A 77 5.38 -6.56 -7.45
C ILE A 77 6.52 -7.58 -7.36
N ASP A 78 6.59 -8.35 -6.28
CA ASP A 78 7.62 -9.36 -6.09
C ASP A 78 7.55 -10.43 -7.19
N GLY A 79 6.35 -10.91 -7.54
CA GLY A 79 6.15 -11.83 -8.66
C GLY A 79 6.62 -11.27 -10.01
N ILE A 80 6.35 -9.99 -10.29
CA ILE A 80 6.84 -9.30 -11.51
C ILE A 80 8.37 -9.25 -11.52
N VAL A 81 9.00 -8.95 -10.39
CA VAL A 81 10.47 -8.94 -10.29
C VAL A 81 11.06 -10.33 -10.46
N GLN A 82 10.45 -11.36 -9.86
CA GLN A 82 10.88 -12.75 -10.05
C GLN A 82 10.77 -13.22 -11.51
N ALA A 83 9.76 -12.73 -12.25
CA ALA A 83 9.57 -13.05 -13.66
C ALA A 83 10.71 -12.56 -14.58
N LEU A 84 11.59 -11.67 -14.10
CA LEU A 84 12.80 -11.26 -14.82
C LEU A 84 13.82 -12.41 -14.98
N GLY A 85 13.73 -13.46 -14.15
CA GLY A 85 14.67 -14.59 -14.16
C GLY A 85 16.07 -14.26 -13.62
N ASP A 86 16.28 -13.05 -13.12
CA ASP A 86 17.54 -12.55 -12.58
C ASP A 86 17.69 -12.88 -11.09
N THR A 87 17.60 -14.18 -10.77
CA THR A 87 17.58 -14.69 -9.40
C THR A 87 18.86 -14.33 -8.64
N GLY A 88 18.70 -13.64 -7.51
CA GLY A 88 19.81 -13.28 -6.63
C GLY A 88 20.42 -11.90 -6.90
N HIS A 89 20.01 -11.24 -7.98
CA HIS A 89 20.48 -9.89 -8.33
C HIS A 89 19.34 -8.87 -8.32
N SER A 90 18.17 -9.24 -8.80
CA SER A 90 16.96 -8.41 -8.78
C SER A 90 15.99 -8.91 -7.72
N ARG A 91 15.58 -8.04 -6.79
CA ARG A 91 14.58 -8.34 -5.75
C ARG A 91 13.77 -7.11 -5.36
N PHE A 92 12.50 -7.32 -5.04
CA PHE A 92 11.68 -6.31 -4.39
C PHE A 92 11.97 -6.31 -2.87
N LEU A 93 11.94 -5.13 -2.24
CA LEU A 93 12.12 -4.98 -0.79
C LEU A 93 10.92 -4.24 -0.22
N THR A 94 10.26 -4.83 0.78
CA THR A 94 9.25 -4.13 1.56
C THR A 94 9.91 -3.04 2.43
N PRO A 95 9.16 -2.05 2.94
CA PRO A 95 9.71 -1.03 3.83
C PRO A 95 10.47 -1.60 5.04
N ALA A 96 9.96 -2.69 5.63
CA ALA A 96 10.63 -3.39 6.73
C ALA A 96 11.97 -4.02 6.29
N MET A 97 12.02 -4.62 5.10
CA MET A 97 13.26 -5.18 4.54
C MET A 97 14.27 -4.09 4.21
N VAL A 98 13.83 -2.93 3.72
CA VAL A 98 14.69 -1.77 3.48
C VAL A 98 15.27 -1.26 4.80
N ALA A 99 14.45 -1.15 5.84
CA ALA A 99 14.91 -0.74 7.16
C ALA A 99 15.97 -1.70 7.72
N ALA A 100 15.71 -3.00 7.68
CA ALA A 100 16.68 -4.02 8.08
C ALA A 100 17.96 -3.93 7.24
N GLN A 101 17.85 -3.77 5.92
CA GLN A 101 19.02 -3.64 5.06
C GLN A 101 19.85 -2.39 5.36
N HIS A 102 19.21 -1.28 5.73
CA HIS A 102 19.91 -0.09 6.20
C HIS A 102 20.66 -0.32 7.51
N GLU A 103 20.11 -1.08 8.46
CA GLU A 103 20.79 -1.50 9.69
C GLU A 103 22.04 -2.36 9.39
N TYR A 104 21.89 -3.37 8.52
CA TYR A 104 23.04 -4.16 8.05
C TYR A 104 24.11 -3.31 7.37
N THR A 105 23.71 -2.27 6.62
CA THR A 105 24.64 -1.39 5.88
C THR A 105 25.24 -0.29 6.75
N SER A 106 24.55 0.15 7.81
CA SER A 106 25.06 1.12 8.78
C SER A 106 26.15 0.51 9.66
N GLY A 107 26.21 -0.83 9.74
CA GLY A 107 27.13 -1.55 10.61
C GLY A 107 26.70 -1.53 12.08
N GLU A 108 25.49 -1.05 12.37
CA GLU A 108 24.86 -1.17 13.68
C GLU A 108 24.18 -2.54 13.71
N PHE A 109 24.79 -3.51 14.39
CA PHE A 109 24.18 -4.82 14.59
C PHE A 109 23.65 -4.91 16.02
N GLU A 110 22.34 -5.13 16.18
CA GLU A 110 21.79 -5.53 17.47
C GLU A 110 22.19 -6.99 17.78
N GLY A 111 23.19 -7.16 18.65
CA GLY A 111 23.62 -8.47 19.14
C GLY A 111 23.12 -8.74 20.56
N ILE A 112 23.16 -9.99 20.99
CA ILE A 112 22.89 -10.35 22.40
C ILE A 112 23.95 -9.79 23.37
N GLY A 113 25.09 -9.31 22.84
CA GLY A 113 26.19 -8.72 23.62
C GLY A 113 27.09 -9.76 24.28
N ALA A 114 27.62 -10.72 23.52
CA ALA A 114 28.56 -11.71 24.04
C ALA A 114 29.87 -11.75 23.26
N TYR A 115 30.99 -11.93 23.97
CA TYR A 115 32.27 -12.28 23.38
C TYR A 115 32.27 -13.76 23.01
N VAL A 116 32.66 -14.06 21.78
CA VAL A 116 32.75 -15.43 21.25
C VAL A 116 34.16 -15.73 20.76
N GLU A 117 34.57 -16.99 20.90
CA GLU A 117 35.84 -17.51 20.40
C GLU A 117 35.58 -18.81 19.63
N SER A 118 36.41 -19.11 18.62
CA SER A 118 36.34 -20.38 17.90
C SER A 118 37.39 -21.33 18.45
N GLN A 119 36.96 -22.44 19.06
CA GLN A 119 37.83 -23.54 19.51
C GLN A 119 37.49 -24.80 18.70
N ASP A 120 38.48 -25.35 17.99
CA ASP A 120 38.33 -26.55 17.15
C ASP A 120 37.18 -26.49 16.13
N GLY A 121 36.89 -25.29 15.62
CA GLY A 121 35.80 -25.05 14.66
C GLY A 121 34.42 -24.92 15.30
N ILE A 122 34.33 -24.94 16.63
CA ILE A 122 33.10 -24.71 17.38
C ILE A 122 33.16 -23.29 17.97
N VAL A 123 32.14 -22.49 17.68
CA VAL A 123 31.97 -21.16 18.26
C VAL A 123 31.46 -21.32 19.70
N VAL A 124 32.24 -20.84 20.66
CA VAL A 124 31.93 -20.87 22.09
C VAL A 124 31.77 -19.45 22.64
N ILE A 125 30.87 -19.29 23.61
CA ILE A 125 30.70 -18.02 24.33
C ILE A 125 31.77 -17.92 25.41
N VAL A 126 32.58 -16.87 25.35
CA VAL A 126 33.64 -16.59 26.32
C VAL A 126 33.09 -15.83 27.53
N SER A 127 32.28 -14.79 27.28
CA SER A 127 31.62 -14.00 28.33
C SER A 127 30.50 -13.14 27.74
N PRO A 128 29.37 -12.94 28.44
CA PRO A 128 28.47 -11.84 28.14
C PRO A 128 29.12 -10.49 28.50
N ILE A 129 28.67 -9.41 27.86
CA ILE A 129 28.98 -8.02 28.23
C ILE A 129 28.06 -7.64 29.41
N ASP A 130 28.58 -6.90 30.39
CA ASP A 130 27.79 -6.50 31.57
C ASP A 130 26.53 -5.71 31.17
N ASN A 131 25.37 -6.10 31.74
CA ASN A 131 24.05 -5.54 31.45
C ASN A 131 23.58 -5.71 30.00
N SER A 132 24.13 -6.67 29.25
CA SER A 132 23.63 -7.06 27.94
C SER A 132 22.58 -8.17 28.01
N PRO A 133 21.77 -8.38 26.96
CA PRO A 133 20.79 -9.47 26.90
C PRO A 133 21.35 -10.88 27.07
N ALA A 134 22.66 -11.09 26.89
CA ALA A 134 23.32 -12.37 27.03
C ALA A 134 23.66 -12.74 28.50
N GLN A 135 23.49 -11.82 29.45
CA GLN A 135 23.71 -12.05 30.88
C GLN A 135 22.57 -12.84 31.55
#